data_AF-B2IV11-F1
#
_entry.id   AF-B2IV11-F1
#
_cell.length_a   1.000
_cell.length_b   1.000
_cell.length_c   1.000
_cell.angle_alpha   90.00
_cell.angle_beta   90.00
_cell.angle_gamma   90.00
#
_symmetry.space_group_name_H-M   'P 1'
#
loop_
_entity.id
_entity.type
_entity.pdbx_description
1 polymer ?
#
loop_
_entity_poly.entity_id
_entity_poly.type
_entity_poly.pdbx_seq_one_letter_code
_entity_poly.pdbx_strand_id
1 'polypeptide(L)' 'MTQQNATRLFQAVKKDQALQQKLKATADPEAFIKIAKERGYDFTTDELENEINKLSEEDLAAIVNPGWGTRRHILPR' A
#
# COMPACT_ATOMS: atom_id res chain seq x y z
N MET A 1 11.87 -14.46 -2.83
CA MET A 1 12.54 -13.15 -3.00
C MET A 1 11.56 -12.04 -3.44
N THR A 2 10.37 -12.34 -3.96
CA THR A 2 9.34 -11.39 -4.42
C THR A 2 8.45 -10.82 -3.30
N GLN A 3 8.11 -11.63 -2.30
CA GLN A 3 7.26 -11.18 -1.18
C GLN A 3 7.85 -9.97 -0.41
N GLN A 4 9.18 -9.86 -0.34
CA GLN A 4 9.86 -8.70 0.26
C GLN A 4 9.70 -7.42 -0.59
N ASN A 5 9.46 -7.54 -1.89
CA ASN A 5 9.32 -6.39 -2.79
C ASN A 5 7.99 -5.68 -2.55
N ALA A 6 6.89 -6.42 -2.39
CA ALA A 6 5.59 -5.84 -2.06
C ALA A 6 5.65 -5.07 -0.74
N THR A 7 6.13 -5.70 0.34
CA THR A 7 6.27 -5.04 1.66
C THR A 7 7.16 -3.79 1.58
N ARG A 8 8.27 -3.85 0.82
CA ARG A 8 9.19 -2.73 0.65
C ARG A 8 8.60 -1.60 -0.20
N LEU A 9 7.73 -1.92 -1.16
CA LEU A 9 6.95 -0.93 -1.89
C LEU A 9 5.96 -0.24 -0.94
N PHE A 10 5.20 -0.97 -0.13
CA PHE A 10 4.27 -0.37 0.84
C PHE A 10 4.98 0.53 1.85
N GLN A 11 6.18 0.14 2.30
CA GLN A 11 7.01 1.01 3.14
C GLN A 11 7.46 2.29 2.40
N ALA A 12 7.82 2.18 1.11
CA ALA A 12 8.16 3.34 0.29
C ALA A 12 6.94 4.24 0.09
N VAL A 13 5.76 3.67 -0.16
CA VAL A 13 4.49 4.40 -0.30
C VAL A 13 4.09 5.14 0.97
N LYS A 14 4.26 4.50 2.14
CA LYS A 14 4.01 5.15 3.43
C LYS A 14 4.95 6.33 3.69
N LYS A 15 6.17 6.30 3.15
CA LYS A 15 7.18 7.39 3.31
C LYS A 15 7.08 8.46 2.22
N ASP A 16 6.66 8.10 1.02
CA ASP A 16 6.69 8.93 -0.17
C ASP A 16 5.26 9.20 -0.65
N GLN A 17 4.69 10.31 -0.18
CA GLN A 17 3.33 10.74 -0.48
C GLN A 17 3.10 10.98 -1.99
N ALA A 18 4.15 11.37 -2.74
CA ALA A 18 4.06 11.50 -4.19
C ALA A 18 3.91 10.13 -4.86
N LEU A 19 4.56 9.09 -4.32
CA LEU A 19 4.39 7.71 -4.76
C LEU A 19 2.98 7.21 -4.45
N GLN A 20 2.48 7.50 -3.25
CA GLN A 20 1.10 7.18 -2.85
C GLN A 20 0.07 7.82 -3.78
N GLN A 21 0.22 9.10 -4.12
CA GLN A 21 -0.69 9.78 -5.05
C GLN A 21 -0.63 9.21 -6.46
N LYS A 22 0.58 8.90 -6.97
CA LYS A 22 0.75 8.26 -8.28
C LYS A 22 0.09 6.88 -8.33
N LEU A 23 0.24 6.07 -7.28
CA LEU A 23 -0.37 4.74 -7.23
C LEU A 23 -1.89 4.81 -7.06
N LYS A 24 -2.41 5.77 -6.27
CA LYS A 24 -3.85 6.03 -6.18
C LYS A 24 -4.47 6.49 -7.49
N ALA A 25 -3.71 7.21 -8.31
CA ALA A 25 -4.18 7.67 -9.61
C ALA A 25 -4.36 6.51 -10.60
N THR A 26 -3.62 5.42 -10.42
CA THR A 26 -3.85 4.16 -11.13
C THR A 26 -4.99 3.37 -10.48
N ALA A 27 -6.17 3.39 -11.11
CA ALA A 27 -7.31 2.58 -10.71
C ALA A 27 -7.11 1.08 -11.03
N ASP A 28 -6.18 0.76 -11.95
CA ASP A 28 -5.98 -0.61 -12.44
C ASP A 28 -4.84 -1.35 -11.71
N PRO A 29 -5.06 -2.59 -11.26
CA PRO A 29 -4.04 -3.40 -10.58
C PRO A 29 -2.85 -3.72 -11.49
N GLU A 30 -3.07 -3.89 -12.79
CA GLU A 30 -1.97 -4.09 -13.75
C GLU A 30 -1.09 -2.85 -13.90
N ALA A 31 -1.68 -1.66 -13.85
CA ALA A 31 -0.95 -0.41 -13.94
C ALA A 31 -0.13 -0.16 -12.66
N PHE A 32 -0.67 -0.55 -11.50
CA PHE A 32 0.07 -0.59 -10.23
C PHE A 32 1.32 -1.46 -10.34
N ILE A 33 1.19 -2.68 -10.88
CA ILE A 33 2.32 -3.61 -11.07
C ILE A 33 3.36 -3.02 -12.05
N LYS A 34 2.93 -2.32 -13.11
CA LYS A 34 3.87 -1.66 -14.04
C LYS A 34 4.68 -0.57 -13.35
N ILE A 35 4.05 0.30 -12.57
CA ILE A 35 4.75 1.37 -11.81
C ILE A 35 5.70 0.75 -10.77
N ALA A 36 5.27 -0.32 -10.11
CA ALA A 36 6.08 -1.07 -9.17
C ALA A 36 7.34 -1.64 -9.85
N LYS A 37 7.17 -2.26 -11.03
CA LYS A 37 8.28 -2.80 -11.83
C LYS A 37 9.25 -1.72 -12.30
N GLU A 38 8.76 -0.56 -12.73
CA GLU A 38 9.62 0.60 -13.08
C GLU A 38 10.48 1.07 -11.90
N ARG A 39 10.00 0.89 -10.66
CA ARG A 39 10.74 1.20 -9.43
C ARG A 39 11.65 0.04 -8.96
N GLY A 40 11.67 -1.09 -9.67
CA GLY A 40 12.44 -2.28 -9.33
C GLY A 40 11.75 -3.22 -8.33
N TYR A 41 10.42 -3.09 -8.17
CA TYR A 41 9.61 -4.01 -7.39
C TYR A 41 8.87 -4.97 -8.31
N ASP A 42 9.39 -6.20 -8.40
CA ASP A 42 8.70 -7.30 -9.08
C ASP A 42 7.86 -8.11 -8.09
N PHE A 43 6.54 -8.14 -8.31
CA PHE A 43 5.57 -9.03 -7.67
C PHE A 43 4.36 -9.27 -8.59
N THR A 44 3.58 -10.32 -8.31
CA THR A 44 2.36 -10.65 -9.05
C THR A 44 1.10 -10.05 -8.43
N THR A 45 -0.01 -10.07 -9.16
CA THR A 45 -1.32 -9.63 -8.67
C THR A 45 -1.76 -10.42 -7.44
N ASP A 46 -1.51 -11.74 -7.42
CA ASP A 46 -1.82 -12.59 -6.27
C ASP A 46 -0.99 -12.23 -5.02
N GLU A 47 0.27 -11.83 -5.21
CA GLU A 47 1.12 -11.37 -4.10
C GLU A 47 0.66 -10.01 -3.58
N LEU A 48 0.24 -9.11 -4.48
CA LEU A 48 -0.38 -7.83 -4.10
C LEU A 48 -1.63 -8.06 -3.26
N GLU A 49 -2.55 -8.90 -3.73
CA GLU A 49 -3.79 -9.21 -3.02
C GLU A 49 -3.52 -9.87 -1.67
N ASN A 50 -2.57 -10.81 -1.60
CA ASN A 50 -2.17 -11.40 -0.33
C ASN A 50 -1.60 -10.36 0.64
N GLU A 51 -0.81 -9.40 0.16
CA GLU A 51 -0.22 -8.39 1.01
C GLU A 51 -1.24 -7.32 1.44
N ILE A 52 -2.19 -6.97 0.57
CA ILE A 52 -3.38 -6.17 0.89
C ILE A 52 -4.22 -6.87 1.95
N ASN A 53 -4.47 -8.18 1.81
CA ASN A 53 -5.22 -8.97 2.80
C ASN A 53 -4.48 -9.11 4.14
N LYS A 54 -3.15 -9.01 4.16
CA LYS A 54 -2.37 -8.95 5.39
C LYS A 54 -2.39 -7.57 6.05
N LEU A 55 -2.66 -6.51 5.30
CA LEU A 55 -2.88 -5.19 5.90
C LEU A 55 -4.21 -5.21 6.66
N SER A 56 -4.22 -4.63 7.86
CA SER A 56 -5.48 -4.32 8.53
C SER A 56 -6.30 -3.37 7.66
N GLU A 57 -7.63 -3.50 7.69
CA GLU A 57 -8.56 -2.55 7.05
C GLU A 57 -8.24 -1.10 7.47
N GLU A 58 -7.75 -0.93 8.70
CA GLU A 58 -7.27 0.32 9.30
C GLU A 58 -6.10 0.94 8.51
N ASP A 59 -5.06 0.14 8.25
CA ASP A 59 -3.87 0.55 7.51
C ASP A 59 -4.22 0.86 6.05
N LEU A 60 -5.05 0.02 5.43
CA LEU A 60 -5.51 0.21 4.06
C LEU A 60 -6.27 1.51 3.90
N ALA A 61 -7.28 1.74 4.74
CA ALA A 61 -8.05 2.95 4.56
C ALA A 61 -7.25 4.18 5.02
N ALA A 62 -6.23 4.07 5.91
CA ALA A 62 -5.36 5.21 6.21
C ALA A 62 -4.54 5.61 4.98
N ILE A 63 -4.19 4.62 4.16
CA ILE A 63 -3.61 4.84 2.84
C ILE A 63 -4.66 5.47 1.91
N VAL A 64 -5.90 4.97 1.83
CA VAL A 64 -6.92 5.46 0.88
C VAL A 64 -7.45 6.85 1.27
N ASN A 65 -7.84 7.05 2.52
CA ASN A 65 -8.40 8.26 3.12
C ASN A 65 -7.47 8.81 4.22
N PRO A 66 -6.46 9.61 3.87
CA PRO A 66 -5.54 10.21 4.82
C PRO A 66 -6.30 11.24 5.68
N GLY A 67 -6.81 10.80 6.82
CA GLY A 67 -7.69 11.58 7.68
C GLY A 67 -8.60 10.69 8.55
N TRP A 68 -8.90 9.48 8.09
CA TRP A 68 -9.51 8.44 8.92
C TRP A 68 -8.41 7.69 9.72
N GLY A 69 -7.76 8.41 10.64
CA GLY A 69 -6.83 7.78 11.58
C GLY A 69 -7.59 7.11 12.72
N THR A 70 -7.07 6.01 13.27
CA THR A 70 -7.58 5.48 14.54
C THR A 70 -7.54 6.59 15.59
N ARG A 71 -8.70 6.97 16.12
CA ARG A 71 -8.77 7.76 17.36
C ARG A 71 -8.36 6.84 18.52
N ARG A 72 -7.08 6.46 18.58
CA ARG A 72 -6.53 5.57 19.62
C ARG A 72 -6.58 6.17 21.03
N HIS A 73 -6.99 7.43 21.16
CA HIS A 73 -6.98 8.18 22.41
C HIS A 73 -8.33 8.30 23.13
N ILE A 74 -9.41 7.70 22.59
CA ILE A 74 -10.77 7.77 23.18
C ILE A 74 -11.18 6.54 24.00
N LEU A 75 -10.29 5.55 24.15
CA LEU A 75 -10.56 4.34 24.95
C LEU A 75 -9.54 4.23 26.09
N PRO A 76 -9.90 4.58 27.34
CA PRO A 76 -9.08 4.29 28.49
C PRO A 76 -9.02 2.77 28.73
N ARG A 77 -7.82 2.25 29.04
CA ARG A 77 -7.61 0.86 29.48
C ARG A 77 -8.10 0.65 30.90
#